data_AF-A0A392RN82-F1
#
_entry.id   AF-A0A392RN82-F1
#
_cell.length_a   1.000
_cell.length_b   1.000
_cell.length_c   1.000
_cell.angle_alpha   90.00
_cell.angle_beta   90.00
_cell.angle_gamma   90.00
#
_symmetry.space_group_name_H-M   'P 1'
#
loop_
_entity.id
_entity.type
_entity.pdbx_description
1 polymer ?
#
loop_
_entity_poly.entity_id
_entity_poly.type
_entity_poly.pdbx_seq_one_letter_code
_entity_poly.pdbx_strand_id
1 'polypeptide(L)'
;MVLTKMRKVAETYLMTPVKNVVVTVPAYFNDSQRKATIDAGAIAGLNVVQIINEPTAAAIAYGFDKKSYCDVKRNIFVFDLGGGTFDVSILTIKGHVFDVKATAGNTHLGGEDFVNR
;
A
#
# COMPACT_ATOMS: atom_id res chain seq x y z
N MET A 1 16.11 -10.08 -6.77
CA MET A 1 15.47 -8.94 -6.07
C MET A 1 14.01 -8.84 -6.48
N VAL A 2 13.11 -8.50 -5.53
CA VAL A 2 11.65 -8.58 -5.69
C VAL A 2 11.10 -7.61 -6.73
N LEU A 3 11.44 -6.32 -6.66
CA LEU A 3 10.92 -5.30 -7.60
C LEU A 3 11.28 -5.60 -9.06
N THR A 4 12.49 -6.07 -9.33
CA THR A 4 12.89 -6.51 -10.68
C THR A 4 12.06 -7.69 -11.17
N LYS A 5 11.72 -8.65 -10.29
CA LYS A 5 10.86 -9.77 -10.64
C LYS A 5 9.44 -9.28 -10.93
N MET A 6 8.90 -8.38 -10.11
CA MET A 6 7.56 -7.84 -10.32
C MET A 6 7.44 -7.02 -11.59
N ARG A 7 8.45 -6.20 -11.92
CA ARG A 7 8.52 -5.52 -13.22
C ARG A 7 8.45 -6.52 -14.37
N LYS A 8 9.28 -7.58 -14.36
CA LYS A 8 9.28 -8.61 -15.41
C LYS A 8 7.92 -9.30 -15.55
N VAL A 9 7.25 -9.59 -14.44
CA VAL A 9 5.90 -10.20 -14.45
C VAL A 9 4.90 -9.26 -15.14
N ALA A 10 4.90 -7.97 -14.76
CA ALA A 10 4.03 -6.97 -15.38
C ALA A 10 4.35 -6.76 -16.87
N GLU A 11 5.63 -6.65 -17.25
CA GLU A 11 6.08 -6.49 -18.63
C GLU A 11 5.70 -7.70 -19.50
N THR A 12 5.78 -8.91 -18.94
CA THR A 12 5.35 -10.14 -19.65
C THR A 12 3.84 -10.12 -19.91
N TYR A 13 3.05 -9.72 -18.91
CA TYR A 13 1.59 -9.66 -19.03
C TYR A 13 1.13 -8.56 -20.00
N LEU A 14 1.74 -7.38 -19.93
CA LEU A 14 1.37 -6.21 -20.74
C LEU A 14 2.01 -6.19 -22.13
N MET A 15 3.03 -7.04 -22.37
CA MET A 15 3.84 -7.07 -23.59
C MET A 15 4.48 -5.71 -23.94
N THR A 16 4.79 -4.90 -22.93
CA THR A 16 5.37 -3.57 -23.09
C THR A 16 6.26 -3.23 -21.89
N PRO A 17 7.30 -2.39 -22.05
CA PRO A 17 8.14 -1.95 -20.95
C PRO A 17 7.36 -1.21 -19.85
N VAL A 18 7.68 -1.48 -18.58
CA VAL A 18 7.09 -0.79 -17.43
C VAL A 18 8.13 0.10 -16.79
N LYS A 19 7.89 1.42 -16.86
CA LYS A 19 8.84 2.44 -16.36
C LYS A 19 8.38 3.14 -15.09
N ASN A 20 7.11 3.51 -15.00
CA ASN A 20 6.58 4.31 -13.90
C ASN A 20 5.75 3.44 -12.96
N VAL A 21 5.96 3.60 -11.66
CA VAL A 21 5.25 2.82 -10.64
C VAL A 21 4.82 3.68 -9.47
N VAL A 22 3.74 3.26 -8.82
CA VAL A 22 3.36 3.67 -7.47
C VAL A 22 3.62 2.47 -6.57
N VAL A 23 4.30 2.69 -5.44
CA VAL A 23 4.64 1.60 -4.50
C VAL A 23 3.97 1.88 -3.16
N THR A 24 3.33 0.86 -2.60
CA THR A 24 2.72 0.91 -1.27
C THR A 24 3.78 0.64 -0.19
N VAL A 25 3.64 1.29 0.97
CA VAL A 25 4.43 1.02 2.17
C VAL A 25 3.56 1.06 3.42
N PRO A 26 3.99 0.48 4.55
CA PRO A 26 3.29 0.61 5.81
C PRO A 26 3.10 2.07 6.22
N ALA A 27 1.96 2.41 6.82
CA ALA A 27 1.65 3.80 7.17
C ALA A 27 2.62 4.41 8.19
N TYR A 28 3.27 3.58 9.03
CA TYR A 28 4.25 3.99 10.03
C TYR A 28 5.68 4.15 9.47
N PHE A 29 5.92 3.91 8.18
CA PHE A 29 7.24 4.12 7.58
C PHE A 29 7.69 5.57 7.70
N ASN A 30 8.90 5.77 8.23
CA ASN A 30 9.55 7.07 8.28
C ASN A 30 10.18 7.47 6.92
N ASP A 31 10.67 8.69 6.82
CA ASP A 31 11.22 9.24 5.58
C ASP A 31 12.41 8.45 5.04
N SER A 32 13.27 7.93 5.93
CA SER A 32 14.43 7.13 5.53
C SER A 32 14.01 5.80 4.90
N GLN A 33 13.03 5.11 5.49
CA GLN A 33 12.48 3.86 4.95
C GLN A 33 11.75 4.08 3.62
N ARG A 34 11.02 5.19 3.49
CA ARG A 34 10.39 5.60 2.22
C ARG A 34 11.43 5.86 1.15
N LYS A 35 12.51 6.58 1.50
CA LYS A 35 13.61 6.86 0.58
C LYS A 35 14.31 5.57 0.14
N ALA A 36 14.58 4.65 1.06
CA ALA A 36 15.15 3.35 0.74
C ALA A 36 14.26 2.55 -0.25
N THR A 37 12.94 2.67 -0.12
CA THR A 37 11.98 2.03 -1.05
C THR A 37 12.04 2.66 -2.45
N ILE A 38 12.14 4.00 -2.53
CA ILE A 38 12.33 4.72 -3.80
C ILE A 38 13.64 4.31 -4.48
N ASP A 39 14.73 4.23 -3.70
CA ASP A 39 16.05 3.87 -4.20
C ASP A 39 16.08 2.41 -4.67
N ALA A 40 15.39 1.50 -3.97
CA ALA A 40 15.18 0.12 -4.43
C ALA A 40 14.44 0.07 -5.78
N GLY A 41 13.47 0.95 -6.00
CA GLY A 41 12.81 1.14 -7.29
C GLY A 41 13.79 1.58 -8.37
N ALA A 42 14.63 2.58 -8.09
CA ALA A 42 15.66 3.06 -9.02
C ALA A 42 16.67 1.96 -9.39
N ILE A 43 17.14 1.19 -8.42
CA ILE A 43 18.02 0.02 -8.64
C ILE A 43 17.32 -1.02 -9.54
N ALA A 44 16.00 -1.17 -9.40
CA ALA A 44 15.19 -2.04 -10.26
C ALA A 44 14.86 -1.42 -11.63
N GLY A 45 15.39 -0.24 -11.98
CA GLY A 45 15.11 0.45 -13.24
C GLY A 45 13.69 1.02 -13.34
N LEU A 46 13.04 1.29 -12.20
CA LEU A 46 11.70 1.84 -12.10
C LEU A 46 11.76 3.30 -11.61
N ASN A 47 10.94 4.15 -12.20
CA ASN A 47 10.65 5.48 -11.69
C ASN A 47 9.49 5.40 -10.69
N VAL A 48 9.79 5.53 -9.39
CA VAL A 48 8.78 5.56 -8.34
C VAL A 48 8.15 6.94 -8.31
N VAL A 49 6.99 7.07 -8.96
CA VAL A 49 6.26 8.34 -9.10
C VAL A 49 5.71 8.80 -7.75
N GLN A 50 5.25 7.84 -6.94
CA GLN A 50 4.69 8.12 -5.64
C GLN A 50 4.82 6.91 -4.72
N ILE A 51 5.09 7.18 -3.46
CA ILE A 51 4.88 6.22 -2.37
C ILE A 51 3.53 6.54 -1.74
N ILE A 52 2.69 5.51 -1.57
CA ILE A 52 1.41 5.64 -0.87
C ILE A 52 1.37 4.68 0.33
N ASN A 53 0.59 5.04 1.35
CA ASN A 53 0.39 4.14 2.48
C ASN A 53 -0.52 2.98 2.05
N GLU A 54 -0.19 1.76 2.46
CA GLU A 54 -1.02 0.57 2.29
C GLU A 54 -2.49 0.78 2.67
N PRO A 55 -2.84 1.29 3.88
CA PRO A 55 -4.23 1.50 4.25
C PRO A 55 -4.92 2.56 3.38
N THR A 56 -4.18 3.54 2.85
CA THR A 56 -4.72 4.51 1.89
C THR A 56 -4.99 3.85 0.54
N ALA A 57 -4.09 2.98 0.06
CA ALA A 57 -4.29 2.23 -1.17
C ALA A 57 -5.52 1.31 -1.08
N ALA A 58 -5.69 0.62 0.04
CA ALA A 58 -6.87 -0.20 0.32
C ALA A 58 -8.15 0.63 0.37
N ALA A 59 -8.11 1.80 1.03
CA ALA A 59 -9.25 2.72 1.08
C ALA A 59 -9.59 3.29 -0.30
N ILE A 60 -8.59 3.60 -1.14
CA ILE A 60 -8.80 4.03 -2.54
C ILE A 60 -9.50 2.92 -3.31
N ALA A 61 -9.01 1.68 -3.24
CA ALA A 61 -9.64 0.54 -3.91
C ALA A 61 -11.10 0.34 -3.46
N TYR A 62 -11.37 0.45 -2.15
CA TYR A 62 -12.73 0.38 -1.60
C TYR A 62 -13.63 1.54 -2.06
N GLY A 63 -13.09 2.76 -2.11
CA GLY A 63 -13.83 3.98 -2.48
C GLY A 63 -14.07 4.11 -3.99
N PHE A 64 -13.20 3.56 -4.84
CA PHE A 64 -13.25 3.73 -6.29
C PHE A 64 -14.47 3.06 -6.94
N ASP A 65 -14.91 1.92 -6.39
CA ASP A 65 -16.10 1.20 -6.87
C ASP A 65 -17.41 1.83 -6.33
N LYS A 66 -17.31 2.58 -5.24
CA LYS A 66 -18.46 3.12 -4.49
C LYS A 66 -18.78 4.58 -4.86
N LYS A 67 -18.58 4.99 -6.11
CA LYS A 67 -18.69 6.41 -6.58
C LYS A 67 -19.97 7.16 -6.19
N SER A 68 -21.06 6.49 -5.86
CA SER A 68 -22.37 7.08 -5.51
C SER A 68 -22.45 7.74 -4.13
N TYR A 69 -21.35 7.76 -3.37
CA TYR A 69 -21.37 7.88 -1.91
C TYR A 69 -20.47 9.00 -1.35
N CYS A 70 -19.86 9.79 -2.23
CA CYS A 70 -18.65 10.58 -1.97
C CYS A 70 -18.88 11.94 -1.30
N ASP A 71 -20.11 12.45 -1.19
CA ASP A 71 -20.34 13.80 -0.64
C ASP A 71 -20.39 13.84 0.89
N VAL A 72 -20.67 12.71 1.54
CA VAL A 72 -20.74 12.60 3.00
C VAL A 72 -19.44 12.04 3.55
N LYS A 73 -18.88 12.70 4.57
CA LYS A 73 -17.68 12.23 5.27
C LYS A 73 -17.94 10.86 5.88
N ARG A 74 -17.04 9.90 5.66
CA ARG A 74 -17.11 8.55 6.22
C ARG A 74 -15.85 8.21 6.97
N ASN A 75 -16.01 7.38 7.98
CA ASN A 75 -14.89 6.73 8.66
C ASN A 75 -14.75 5.32 8.08
N ILE A 76 -13.51 4.94 7.75
CA ILE A 76 -13.14 3.61 7.28
C ILE A 76 -12.19 3.01 8.30
N PHE A 77 -12.46 1.76 8.68
CA PHE A 77 -11.53 0.94 9.42
C PHE A 77 -10.90 -0.07 8.46
N VAL A 78 -9.59 0.04 8.27
CA VAL A 78 -8.79 -0.93 7.51
C VAL A 78 -8.20 -1.92 8.50
N PHE A 79 -8.44 -3.19 8.22
CA PHE A 79 -7.86 -4.32 8.93
C PHE A 79 -6.97 -5.06 7.93
N ASP A 80 -5.66 -5.03 8.13
CA ASP A 80 -4.66 -5.66 7.26
C ASP A 80 -3.89 -6.70 8.08
N LEU A 81 -4.14 -7.99 7.81
CA LEU A 81 -3.49 -9.12 8.46
C LEU A 81 -2.72 -9.90 7.41
N GLY A 82 -1.43 -9.61 7.31
CA GLY A 82 -0.54 -10.20 6.32
C GLY A 82 0.13 -11.48 6.80
N GLY A 83 1.24 -11.83 6.14
CA GLY A 83 2.04 -13.01 6.46
C GLY A 83 2.79 -12.91 7.79
N GLY A 84 3.37 -11.75 8.09
CA GLY A 84 4.14 -11.52 9.32
C GLY A 84 3.82 -10.22 10.07
N THR A 85 2.91 -9.40 9.52
CA THR A 85 2.49 -8.13 10.13
C THR A 85 0.98 -8.03 10.22
N PHE A 86 0.54 -7.34 11.26
CA PHE A 86 -0.86 -7.00 11.49
C PHE A 86 -0.96 -5.50 11.68
N ASP A 87 -1.67 -4.81 10.80
CA ASP A 87 -1.84 -3.38 10.81
C ASP A 87 -3.32 -3.00 10.78
N VAL A 88 -3.68 -2.02 11.60
CA VAL A 88 -5.02 -1.43 11.62
C VAL A 88 -4.93 0.08 11.45
N SER A 89 -5.81 0.62 10.61
CA SER A 89 -5.87 2.06 10.39
C SER A 89 -7.30 2.56 10.36
N ILE A 90 -7.52 3.73 10.96
CA ILE A 90 -8.77 4.48 10.81
C ILE A 90 -8.50 5.63 9.84
N LEU A 91 -9.31 5.73 8.79
CA LEU A 91 -9.24 6.79 7.80
C LEU A 91 -10.56 7.53 7.73
N THR A 92 -10.52 8.79 7.33
CA THR A 92 -11.71 9.52 6.87
C THR A 92 -11.66 9.74 5.37
N ILE A 93 -12.77 9.49 4.69
CA ILE A 93 -12.95 9.85 3.28
C ILE A 93 -13.98 10.97 3.19
N LYS A 94 -13.67 12.00 2.42
CA LYS A 94 -14.63 13.01 1.95
C LYS A 94 -14.28 13.39 0.51
N GLY A 95 -15.17 13.12 -0.44
CA GLY A 95 -14.87 13.26 -1.86
C GLY A 95 -13.67 12.39 -2.27
N HIS A 96 -12.62 13.02 -2.79
CA HIS A 96 -11.35 12.38 -3.16
C HIS A 96 -10.25 12.54 -2.10
N VAL A 97 -10.57 13.09 -0.93
CA VAL A 97 -9.61 13.31 0.16
C VAL A 97 -9.65 12.13 1.12
N PHE A 98 -8.49 11.48 1.28
CA PHE A 98 -8.26 10.39 2.21
C PHE A 98 -7.32 10.90 3.30
N ASP A 99 -7.76 10.79 4.55
CA ASP A 99 -6.98 11.26 5.70
C ASP A 99 -6.87 10.18 6.76
N VAL A 100 -5.64 9.78 7.08
CA VAL A 100 -5.35 8.74 8.08
C VAL A 100 -5.44 9.37 9.46
N LYS A 101 -6.36 8.89 10.29
CA LYS A 101 -6.61 9.41 11.64
C LYS A 101 -5.79 8.72 12.71
N ALA A 102 -5.63 7.41 12.59
CA ALA A 102 -4.85 6.60 13.51
C ALA A 102 -4.34 5.37 12.79
N THR A 103 -3.18 4.88 13.21
CA THR A 103 -2.64 3.58 12.82
C THR A 103 -2.05 2.91 14.05
N ALA A 104 -2.30 1.61 14.20
CA ALA A 104 -1.71 0.75 15.22
C ALA A 104 -1.51 -0.64 14.62
N GLY A 105 -0.83 -1.54 15.33
CA GLY A 105 -0.56 -2.87 14.80
C GLY A 105 0.43 -3.66 15.64
N ASN A 106 0.81 -4.81 15.11
CA ASN A 106 1.89 -5.65 15.59
C ASN A 106 2.75 -6.09 14.39
N THR A 107 4.02 -5.68 14.39
CA THR A 107 4.97 -5.97 13.31
C THR A 107 5.52 -7.41 13.33
N HIS A 108 5.07 -8.24 14.28
CA HIS A 108 5.49 -9.63 14.47
C HIS A 108 4.27 -10.53 14.74
N LEU A 109 3.16 -10.27 14.06
CA LEU A 109 1.96 -11.09 14.10
C LEU A 109 1.41 -11.24 12.70
N GLY A 110 1.25 -12.45 12.21
CA GLY A 110 0.64 -12.71 10.91
C GLY A 110 0.32 -14.18 10.64
N GLY A 111 0.07 -14.49 9.38
CA GLY A 111 -0.19 -15.84 8.88
C GLY A 111 0.82 -16.90 9.33
N GLU A 112 2.11 -16.53 9.44
CA GLU A 112 3.19 -17.43 9.88
C GLU A 112 2.96 -17.96 11.30
N ASP A 113 2.40 -17.16 12.20
CA ASP A 113 2.10 -17.58 13.58
C ASP A 113 0.95 -18.57 13.65
N PHE A 114 0.00 -18.53 12.71
CA PHE A 114 -1.11 -19.47 12.66
C PHE A 114 -0.69 -20.82 12.09
N VAL A 115 0.28 -20.83 11.17
CA VAL A 115 0.84 -22.06 10.59
C VAL A 115 1.73 -22.79 11.59
N ASN A 116 2.47 -22.05 12.42
CA ASN A 116 3.43 -22.60 13.38
C ASN A 116 2.81 -22.97 14.75
N ARG A 117 1.48 -23.13 14.82
CA ARG A 117 0.75 -23.52 16.04
C ARG A 117 0.42 -25.00 16.12
#